data_AF-X0SK19-F1
#
_entry.id   AF-X0SK19-F1
#
_cell.length_a   1.000
_cell.length_b   1.000
_cell.length_c   1.000
_cell.angle_alpha   90.00
_cell.angle_beta   90.00
_cell.angle_gamma   90.00
#
_symmetry.space_group_name_H-M   'P 1'
#
loop_
_entity.id
_entity.type
_entity.pdbx_description
1 polymer ?
#
loop_
_entity_poly.entity_id
_entity_poly.type
_entity_poly.pdbx_seq_one_letter_code
_entity_poly.pdbx_strand_id
1 'polypeptide(L)'
;MIYTKSIANHSKSNEHELYKIEEESPISIQLIGSDFDALKKSIEFLESYKYDVLDINAGCPSRRAINSHEGGYLLKDLKRLKGLLQIAINNSSKPISLKVRTGYAKPMNINNFSKIVNDSGIDFLIIHARTVKSNYIEGTLD
;
A
#
# COMPACT_ATOMS: atom_id res chain seq x y z
N MET A 1 -4.92 -7.17 -3.62
CA MET A 1 -3.85 -6.16 -3.82
C MET A 1 -3.29 -6.32 -5.22
N ILE A 2 -3.00 -5.22 -5.90
CA ILE A 2 -2.55 -5.20 -7.29
C ILE A 2 -1.15 -4.59 -7.33
N TYR A 3 -0.21 -5.22 -8.05
CA TYR A 3 1.14 -4.70 -8.17
C TYR A 3 1.17 -3.48 -9.10
N THR A 4 1.76 -2.37 -8.67
CA THR A 4 1.80 -1.14 -9.47
C THR A 4 2.48 -1.33 -10.82
N LYS A 5 3.57 -2.11 -10.88
CA LYS A 5 4.23 -2.46 -12.15
C LYS A 5 3.35 -3.29 -13.09
N SER A 6 2.39 -4.06 -12.56
CA SER A 6 1.42 -4.79 -13.39
C SER A 6 0.53 -3.82 -14.16
N ILE A 7 -0.04 -2.85 -13.45
CA ILE A 7 -0.90 -1.82 -14.05
C ILE A 7 -0.09 -0.92 -14.99
N ALA A 8 1.05 -0.41 -14.53
CA ALA A 8 1.86 0.55 -15.27
C ALA A 8 2.42 0.00 -16.59
N ASN A 9 2.69 -1.31 -16.68
CA ASN A 9 3.26 -1.94 -17.89
C ASN A 9 2.20 -2.69 -18.71
N HIS A 10 1.14 -3.19 -18.09
CA HIS A 10 0.14 -4.07 -18.70
C HIS A 10 -1.28 -3.76 -18.17
N SER A 11 -1.72 -2.51 -18.24
CA SER A 11 -3.02 -2.07 -17.74
C SER A 11 -4.18 -2.97 -18.22
N LYS A 12 -4.17 -3.35 -19.51
CA LYS A 12 -5.18 -4.23 -20.14
C LYS A 12 -5.40 -5.57 -19.43
N SER A 13 -4.39 -6.16 -18.78
CA SER A 13 -4.56 -7.47 -18.13
C SER A 13 -5.36 -7.39 -16.83
N ASN A 14 -5.50 -6.20 -16.24
CA ASN A 14 -6.22 -5.99 -14.99
C ASN A 14 -7.64 -5.46 -15.21
N GLU A 15 -7.99 -5.01 -16.43
CA GLU A 15 -9.28 -4.37 -16.74
C GLU A 15 -10.47 -5.24 -16.36
N HIS A 16 -10.44 -6.53 -16.69
CA HIS A 16 -11.56 -7.43 -16.42
C HIS A 16 -11.85 -7.60 -14.92
N GLU A 17 -10.84 -7.57 -14.06
CA GLU A 17 -11.04 -7.59 -12.60
C GLU A 17 -11.55 -6.24 -12.11
N LEU A 18 -11.01 -5.14 -12.64
CA LEU A 18 -11.39 -3.78 -12.26
C LEU A 18 -12.85 -3.45 -12.65
N TYR A 19 -13.32 -3.89 -13.82
CA TYR A 19 -14.72 -3.70 -14.21
C TYR A 19 -15.71 -4.46 -13.31
N LYS A 20 -15.32 -5.64 -12.79
CA LYS A 20 -16.19 -6.42 -11.91
C LYS A 20 -16.44 -5.75 -10.57
N ILE A 21 -15.46 -4.98 -10.08
CA ILE A 21 -15.56 -4.36 -8.75
C ILE A 21 -16.24 -2.98 -8.78
N GLU A 22 -16.55 -2.40 -9.94
CA GLU A 22 -17.22 -1.09 -10.03
C GLU A 22 -18.67 -1.11 -9.50
N GLU A 23 -19.28 -2.30 -9.46
CA GLU A 23 -20.59 -2.53 -8.88
C GLU A 23 -20.53 -2.79 -7.36
N GLU A 24 -19.34 -3.05 -6.81
CA GLU A 24 -19.14 -3.27 -5.38
C GLU A 24 -18.85 -1.93 -4.70
N SER A 25 -19.66 -1.53 -3.72
CA SER A 25 -19.40 -0.33 -2.92
C SER A 25 -19.92 -0.52 -1.48
N PRO A 26 -19.14 -0.17 -0.44
CA PRO A 26 -17.82 0.44 -0.52
C PRO A 26 -16.70 -0.55 -0.90
N ILE A 27 -15.80 -0.16 -1.79
CA ILE A 27 -14.64 -0.97 -2.20
C ILE A 27 -13.33 -0.18 -2.17
N SER A 28 -12.27 -0.84 -1.70
CA SER A 28 -10.90 -0.30 -1.72
C SER A 28 -10.04 -1.05 -2.72
N ILE A 29 -9.29 -0.30 -3.54
CA ILE A 29 -8.24 -0.85 -4.38
C ILE A 29 -6.91 -0.69 -3.65
N GLN A 30 -6.31 -1.81 -3.27
CA GLN A 30 -5.01 -1.83 -2.61
C GLN A 30 -3.87 -2.02 -3.62
N LEU A 31 -2.98 -1.04 -3.72
CA LEU A 31 -1.75 -1.10 -4.52
C LEU A 31 -0.55 -1.58 -3.70
N ILE A 32 0.32 -2.38 -4.32
CA ILE A 32 1.62 -2.78 -3.76
C ILE A 32 2.73 -2.47 -4.77
N GLY A 33 3.78 -1.80 -4.31
CA GLY A 33 4.90 -1.41 -5.15
C GLY A 33 5.90 -0.53 -4.42
N SER A 34 7.06 -0.33 -5.02
CA SER A 34 8.10 0.54 -4.48
C SER A 34 8.57 1.61 -5.45
N ASP A 35 8.15 1.56 -6.72
CA ASP A 35 8.55 2.50 -7.77
C ASP A 35 7.58 3.70 -7.87
N PHE A 36 8.12 4.92 -7.87
CA PHE A 36 7.31 6.14 -7.84
C PHE A 36 6.53 6.36 -9.14
N ASP A 37 7.18 6.15 -10.29
CA ASP A 37 6.56 6.34 -11.60
C ASP A 37 5.49 5.28 -11.88
N ALA A 38 5.77 4.02 -11.52
CA ALA A 38 4.78 2.95 -11.63
C ALA A 38 3.58 3.21 -10.73
N LEU A 39 3.78 3.71 -9.50
CA LEU A 39 2.67 4.06 -8.62
C LEU A 39 1.84 5.19 -9.23
N LYS A 40 2.48 6.28 -9.67
CA LYS A 40 1.78 7.42 -10.29
C LYS A 40 0.93 6.97 -11.48
N LYS A 41 1.52 6.25 -12.44
CA LYS A 41 0.81 5.72 -13.62
C LYS A 41 -0.35 4.80 -13.23
N SER A 42 -0.18 4.00 -12.19
CA SER A 42 -1.23 3.11 -11.70
C SER A 42 -2.41 3.91 -11.16
N ILE A 43 -2.15 4.98 -10.40
CA ILE A 43 -3.20 5.84 -9.86
C ILE A 43 -3.93 6.54 -11.00
N GLU A 44 -3.20 7.18 -11.92
CA GLU A 44 -3.80 7.85 -13.08
C GLU A 44 -4.67 6.91 -13.92
N PHE A 45 -4.27 5.65 -14.07
CA PHE A 45 -5.09 4.63 -14.72
C PHE A 45 -6.33 4.26 -13.91
N LEU A 46 -6.22 4.16 -12.58
CA LEU A 46 -7.34 3.83 -11.71
C LEU A 46 -8.39 4.94 -11.63
N GLU A 47 -8.02 6.21 -11.87
CA GLU A 47 -8.97 7.34 -11.84
C GLU A 47 -10.14 7.19 -12.86
N SER A 48 -10.00 6.35 -13.89
CA SER A 48 -11.10 6.03 -14.81
C SER A 48 -12.07 4.96 -14.28
N TYR A 49 -11.83 4.41 -13.09
CA TYR A 49 -12.63 3.35 -12.49
C TYR A 49 -13.38 3.83 -11.25
N LYS A 50 -14.54 3.21 -10.99
CA LYS A 50 -15.31 3.47 -9.78
C LYS A 50 -14.80 2.62 -8.62
N TYR A 51 -14.21 3.30 -7.64
CA TYR A 51 -13.87 2.76 -6.31
C TYR A 51 -13.87 3.88 -5.27
N ASP A 52 -13.89 3.50 -3.99
CA ASP A 52 -14.12 4.43 -2.88
C ASP A 52 -12.83 4.84 -2.15
N VAL A 53 -11.83 3.97 -2.11
CA VAL A 53 -10.58 4.18 -1.35
C VAL A 53 -9.37 3.64 -2.11
N LEU A 54 -8.30 4.43 -2.20
CA LEU A 54 -7.00 3.95 -2.63
C LEU A 54 -6.17 3.53 -1.40
N ASP A 55 -5.80 2.26 -1.29
CA ASP A 55 -4.97 1.76 -0.19
C ASP A 55 -3.53 1.45 -0.65
N ILE A 56 -2.54 1.89 0.13
CA ILE A 56 -1.13 1.60 -0.09
C ILE A 56 -0.69 0.46 0.83
N ASN A 57 -0.22 -0.65 0.25
CA ASN A 57 0.30 -1.78 1.01
C ASN A 57 1.77 -1.56 1.39
N ALA A 58 2.03 -1.42 2.69
CA ALA A 58 3.36 -1.46 3.30
C ALA A 58 3.47 -2.57 4.37
N GLY A 59 2.70 -3.66 4.20
CA GLY A 59 2.58 -4.73 5.21
C GLY A 59 2.75 -6.15 4.69
N CYS A 60 2.80 -6.38 3.37
CA CYS A 60 2.91 -7.73 2.82
C CYS A 60 4.25 -8.40 3.20
N PRO A 61 4.24 -9.58 3.84
CA PRO A 61 5.46 -10.30 4.20
C PRO A 61 5.94 -11.29 3.13
N SER A 62 5.25 -11.38 1.98
CA SER A 62 5.56 -12.38 0.96
C SER A 62 6.99 -12.23 0.44
N ARG A 63 7.67 -13.37 0.18
CA ARG A 63 9.05 -13.37 -0.34
C ARG A 63 9.19 -12.52 -1.61
N ARG A 64 8.18 -12.57 -2.50
CA ARG A 64 8.14 -11.76 -3.72
C ARG A 64 8.22 -10.25 -3.39
N ALA A 65 7.31 -9.77 -2.54
CA ALA A 65 7.29 -8.35 -2.17
C ALA A 65 8.60 -7.92 -1.48
N ILE A 66 9.10 -8.74 -0.54
CA ILE A 66 10.34 -8.44 0.18
C ILE A 66 11.55 -8.37 -0.76
N ASN A 67 11.68 -9.33 -1.68
CA ASN A 67 12.79 -9.36 -2.65
C ASN A 67 12.73 -8.20 -3.65
N SER A 68 11.54 -7.64 -3.92
CA SER A 68 11.35 -6.47 -4.77
C SER A 68 11.38 -5.14 -4.01
N HIS A 69 11.67 -5.15 -2.70
CA HIS A 69 11.66 -3.99 -1.82
C HIS A 69 10.28 -3.32 -1.68
N GLU A 70 9.21 -4.10 -1.74
CA GLU A 70 7.81 -3.67 -1.68
C GLU A 70 7.13 -4.16 -0.39
N GLY A 71 5.88 -3.75 -0.17
CA GLY A 71 5.07 -4.22 0.95
C GLY A 71 5.77 -4.00 2.30
N GLY A 72 5.89 -5.05 3.11
CA GLY A 72 6.49 -4.98 4.44
C GLY A 72 7.96 -4.51 4.45
N TYR A 73 8.69 -4.63 3.33
CA TYR A 73 10.06 -4.13 3.24
C TYR A 73 10.13 -2.61 3.43
N LEU A 74 9.09 -1.87 3.05
CA LEU A 74 9.01 -0.41 3.19
C LEU A 74 9.11 0.04 4.65
N LEU A 75 8.81 -0.83 5.63
CA LEU A 75 9.00 -0.54 7.05
C LEU A 75 10.49 -0.48 7.47
N LYS A 76 11.41 -0.91 6.59
CA LYS A 76 12.86 -0.70 6.73
C LYS A 76 13.32 0.60 6.07
N ASP A 77 12.54 1.15 5.15
CA ASP A 77 12.85 2.34 4.37
C ASP A 77 11.68 3.33 4.42
N LEU A 78 11.54 3.95 5.59
CA LEU A 78 10.49 4.92 5.86
C LEU A 78 10.57 6.16 4.96
N LYS A 79 11.76 6.48 4.41
CA LYS A 79 11.93 7.58 3.45
C LYS A 79 11.26 7.22 2.12
N ARG A 80 11.46 5.99 1.64
CA ARG A 80 10.77 5.49 0.43
C ARG A 80 9.26 5.44 0.64
N LEU A 81 8.81 4.94 1.79
CA LEU A 81 7.38 4.92 2.14
C LEU A 81 6.78 6.33 2.09
N LYS A 82 7.42 7.32 2.73
CA LYS A 82 6.96 8.71 2.69
C LYS A 82 6.85 9.25 1.26
N GLY A 83 7.83 8.93 0.40
CA GLY A 83 7.79 9.32 -1.02
C GLY A 83 6.60 8.70 -1.76
N LEU A 84 6.31 7.42 -1.54
CA LEU A 84 5.16 6.75 -2.14
C LEU A 84 3.83 7.36 -1.70
N LEU A 85 3.69 7.67 -0.40
CA LEU A 85 2.49 8.32 0.14
C LEU A 85 2.30 9.71 -0.49
N GLN A 86 3.35 10.50 -0.62
CA GLN A 86 3.25 11.81 -1.28
C GLN A 86 2.78 11.70 -2.73
N ILE A 87 3.25 10.68 -3.47
CA ILE A 87 2.76 10.42 -4.82
C ILE A 87 1.28 10.05 -4.79
N ALA A 88 0.85 9.17 -3.88
CA ALA A 88 -0.56 8.78 -3.76
C ALA A 88 -1.46 9.98 -3.50
N ILE A 89 -1.12 10.79 -2.51
CA ILE A 89 -1.87 11.96 -2.05
C ILE A 89 -1.95 13.05 -3.13
N ASN A 90 -0.86 13.25 -3.89
CA ASN A 90 -0.84 14.29 -4.93
C ASN A 90 -1.55 13.89 -6.23
N ASN A 91 -1.85 12.61 -6.45
CA ASN A 91 -2.33 12.13 -7.76
C ASN A 91 -3.67 11.40 -7.70
N SER A 92 -4.19 11.01 -6.53
CA SER A 92 -5.52 10.39 -6.45
C SER A 92 -6.59 11.39 -6.03
N SER A 93 -7.78 11.25 -6.60
CA SER A 93 -8.99 11.97 -6.15
C SER A 93 -9.69 11.28 -4.97
N LYS A 94 -9.25 10.08 -4.59
CA LYS A 94 -9.89 9.25 -3.56
C LYS A 94 -9.21 9.43 -2.20
N PRO A 95 -9.93 9.19 -1.09
CA PRO A 95 -9.31 9.01 0.22
C PRO A 95 -8.21 7.96 0.16
N ILE A 96 -7.09 8.27 0.81
CA ILE A 96 -5.89 7.42 0.86
C ILE A 96 -5.82 6.71 2.19
N SER A 97 -5.64 5.39 2.14
CA SER A 97 -5.28 4.61 3.32
C SER A 97 -3.90 3.98 3.20
N LEU A 98 -3.30 3.72 4.36
CA LEU A 98 -2.04 2.98 4.46
C LEU A 98 -2.24 1.74 5.30
N LYS A 99 -1.92 0.57 4.72
CA LYS A 99 -1.92 -0.70 5.44
C LYS A 99 -0.52 -1.13 5.81
N VAL A 100 -0.23 -1.22 7.10
CA VAL A 100 1.08 -1.63 7.64
C VAL A 100 1.01 -2.84 8.57
N ARG A 101 2.19 -3.23 9.04
CA ARG A 101 2.44 -4.11 10.18
C ARG A 101 3.12 -3.31 11.29
N THR A 102 3.20 -3.84 12.50
CA THR A 102 3.82 -3.16 13.66
C THR A 102 5.31 -2.85 13.47
N GLY A 103 5.98 -3.55 12.57
CA GLY A 103 7.38 -3.33 12.19
C GLY A 103 7.93 -4.46 11.33
N TYR A 104 9.19 -4.39 10.92
CA TYR A 104 9.76 -5.42 10.04
C TYR A 104 10.15 -6.70 10.80
N ALA A 105 11.12 -6.62 11.71
CA ALA A 105 11.59 -7.74 12.54
C ALA A 105 11.22 -7.61 14.02
N LYS A 106 10.94 -6.38 14.44
CA LYS A 106 10.48 -5.97 15.77
C LYS A 106 9.53 -4.78 15.58
N PRO A 107 8.68 -4.45 16.56
CA PRO A 107 7.86 -3.24 16.51
C PRO A 107 8.70 -2.00 16.20
N MET A 108 8.17 -1.12 15.35
CA MET A 108 8.81 0.13 14.98
C MET A 108 8.65 1.18 16.08
N ASN A 109 9.50 2.21 16.04
CA ASN A 109 9.34 3.35 16.96
C ASN A 109 8.06 4.12 16.59
N ILE A 110 7.07 4.08 17.46
CA ILE A 110 5.75 4.69 17.26
C ILE A 110 5.85 6.20 17.03
N ASN A 111 6.74 6.91 17.72
CA ASN A 111 6.86 8.38 17.59
C ASN A 111 7.37 8.78 16.19
N ASN A 112 8.33 8.04 15.66
CA ASN A 112 8.85 8.32 14.32
C ASN A 112 7.82 7.96 13.24
N PHE A 113 7.11 6.85 13.42
CA PHE A 113 6.10 6.40 12.47
C PHE A 113 4.85 7.28 12.48
N SER A 114 4.35 7.66 13.65
CA SER A 114 3.19 8.54 13.79
C SER A 114 3.45 9.91 13.14
N LYS A 115 4.68 10.43 13.24
CA LYS A 115 5.06 11.64 12.52
C LYS A 115 4.95 11.48 11.00
N ILE A 116 5.41 10.36 10.44
CA ILE A 116 5.29 10.12 8.99
C ILE A 116 3.84 10.01 8.56
N VAL A 117 3.02 9.30 9.34
CA VAL A 117 1.59 9.14 9.07
C VAL A 117 0.89 10.50 9.12
N ASN A 118 1.08 11.27 10.20
CA ASN A 118 0.48 12.59 10.36
C ASN A 118 0.94 13.58 9.28
N ASP A 119 2.24 13.59 8.95
CA ASP A 119 2.79 14.50 7.96
C ASP A 119 2.44 14.09 6.52
N SER A 120 2.01 12.85 6.29
CA SER A 120 1.70 12.38 4.95
C SER A 120 0.37 12.96 4.43
N GLY A 121 -0.64 13.08 5.29
CA GLY A 121 -1.99 13.47 4.88
C GLY A 121 -2.86 12.30 4.41
N ILE A 122 -2.56 11.06 4.82
CA ILE A 122 -3.49 9.94 4.63
C ILE A 122 -4.73 10.08 5.51
N ASP A 123 -5.85 9.54 5.05
CA ASP A 123 -7.15 9.63 5.74
C ASP A 123 -7.29 8.59 6.86
N PHE A 124 -6.73 7.39 6.67
CA PHE A 124 -6.74 6.36 7.71
C PHE A 124 -5.61 5.34 7.60
N LEU A 125 -5.24 4.79 8.77
CA LEU A 125 -4.17 3.82 8.95
C LEU A 125 -4.75 2.48 9.37
N ILE A 126 -4.35 1.41 8.68
CA ILE A 126 -4.74 0.04 8.99
C ILE A 126 -3.49 -0.71 9.48
N ILE A 127 -3.54 -1.25 10.69
CA ILE A 127 -2.40 -1.96 11.29
C ILE A 127 -2.75 -3.44 11.47
N HIS A 128 -1.94 -4.31 10.88
CA HIS A 128 -1.87 -5.70 11.32
C HIS A 128 -0.92 -5.77 12.52
N ALA A 129 -1.44 -6.13 13.69
CA ALA A 129 -0.74 -6.19 14.99
C ALA A 129 0.32 -7.31 15.10
N ARG A 130 1.20 -7.41 14.10
CA ARG A 130 2.33 -8.36 14.02
C ARG A 130 3.45 -7.78 13.18
N THR A 131 4.69 -8.14 13.49
CA THR A 131 5.83 -7.80 12.61
C THR A 131 5.73 -8.51 11.26
N VAL A 132 6.42 -7.99 10.24
CA VAL A 132 6.54 -8.62 8.93
C VAL A 132 7.18 -10.01 9.04
N LYS A 133 8.25 -10.15 9.83
CA LYS A 133 8.96 -11.44 10.04
C LYS A 133 8.12 -12.49 10.75
N SER A 134 7.18 -12.09 11.61
CA SER A 134 6.26 -13.03 12.27
C SER A 134 5.30 -13.70 11.28
N ASN A 135 5.20 -13.23 10.04
CA ASN A 135 4.31 -13.77 9.00
C ASN A 135 2.87 -13.97 9.52
N TYR A 136 2.44 -15.22 9.65
CA TYR A 136 1.13 -15.62 10.17
C TYR A 136 1.28 -16.68 11.28
N ILE A 137 2.45 -16.76 11.91
CA ILE A 137 2.72 -17.75 12.97
C ILE A 137 1.80 -17.46 14.17
N GLU A 138 1.06 -18.47 14.62
CA GLU A 138 0.14 -18.38 15.75
C GLU A 138 0.85 -17.96 17.05
N GLY A 139 0.09 -17.38 18.00
CA GLY A 139 0.60 -17.01 19.32
C GLY A 139 1.48 -15.75 19.38
N THR A 140 1.70 -15.06 18.26
CA THR A 140 2.45 -13.80 18.22
C THR A 140 1.50 -12.62 18.00
N LEU A 141 1.19 -11.86 19.06
CA LEU A 141 0.60 -10.52 18.98
C LEU A 141 1.61 -9.57 19.60
N ASP A 142 1.91 -8.48 18.89
CA ASP A 142 2.83 -7.45 19.37
C ASP A 142 2.08 -6.33 20.10
#